data_AF-A0A956MES2-F1
#
_entry.id   AF-A0A956MES2-F1
#
_cell.length_a   1.000
_cell.length_b   1.000
_cell.length_c   1.000
_cell.angle_alpha   90.00
_cell.angle_beta   90.00
_cell.angle_gamma   90.00
#
_symmetry.space_group_name_H-M   'P 1'
#
loop_
_entity.id
_entity.type
_entity.pdbx_description
1 polymer ?
#
loop_
_entity_poly.entity_id
_entity_poly.type
_entity_poly.pdbx_seq_one_letter_code
_entity_poly.pdbx_strand_id
1 'polypeptide(L)'
;MSEALARELKALFARGADTPLPDGAFDALALRVFEHQHAHNAPYRAYALSQGRTPASVRHWTDVPLVPTTAFKALPLVCGAPAPAAVTFRTSGTTAG
;
A
#
# COMPACT_ATOMS: atom_id res chain seq x y z
N MET A 1 -6.25 -7.88 -5.47
CA MET A 1 -4.87 -7.79 -6.01
C MET A 1 -4.77 -8.60 -7.27
N SER A 2 -4.14 -8.07 -8.33
CA SER A 2 -3.76 -8.92 -9.47
C SER A 2 -2.94 -10.09 -8.94
N GLU A 3 -3.33 -11.30 -9.28
CA GLU A 3 -2.72 -12.53 -8.77
C GLU A 3 -1.21 -12.59 -9.08
N ALA A 4 -0.79 -11.96 -10.17
CA ALA A 4 0.62 -11.79 -10.53
C ALA A 4 1.38 -10.89 -9.55
N LEU A 5 0.85 -9.71 -9.22
CA LEU A 5 1.49 -8.78 -8.27
C LEU A 5 1.58 -9.39 -6.87
N ALA A 6 0.52 -10.10 -6.45
CA ALA A 6 0.49 -10.80 -5.17
C ALA A 6 1.60 -11.84 -5.05
N ARG A 7 1.78 -12.65 -6.10
CA ARG A 7 2.78 -13.71 -6.18
C ARG A 7 4.20 -13.15 -6.20
N GLU A 8 4.42 -12.07 -6.95
CA GLU A 8 5.70 -11.38 -6.99
C GLU A 8 6.09 -10.80 -5.63
N LEU A 9 5.18 -10.12 -4.94
CA LEU A 9 5.41 -9.59 -3.58
C LEU A 9 5.73 -10.71 -2.58
N LYS A 10 5.01 -11.83 -2.63
CA LYS A 10 5.29 -13.00 -1.78
C LYS A 10 6.69 -13.58 -2.05
N ALA A 11 7.06 -13.73 -3.32
CA ALA A 11 8.39 -14.21 -3.69
C ALA A 11 9.49 -13.24 -3.25
N LEU A 12 9.22 -11.93 -3.32
CA LEU A 12 10.12 -10.90 -2.83
C LEU A 12 10.34 -11.03 -1.32
N PHE A 13 9.24 -11.08 -0.54
CA PHE A 13 9.32 -11.15 0.92
C PHE A 13 10.03 -12.42 1.41
N ALA A 14 9.92 -13.52 0.66
CA ALA A 14 10.61 -14.77 0.98
C ALA A 14 12.15 -14.68 0.86
N ARG A 15 12.70 -13.67 0.17
CA ARG A 15 14.15 -13.46 0.06
C ARG A 15 14.80 -12.92 1.34
N GLY A 16 13.99 -12.42 2.28
CA GLY A 16 14.47 -11.75 3.49
C GLY A 16 14.82 -10.27 3.29
N ALA A 17 14.94 -9.53 4.40
CA ALA A 17 15.17 -8.08 4.39
C ALA A 17 16.63 -7.68 4.10
N ASP A 18 17.57 -8.63 4.18
CA ASP A 18 19.01 -8.37 4.04
C ASP A 18 19.45 -8.16 2.59
N THR A 19 18.57 -8.41 1.62
CA THR A 19 18.84 -8.20 0.19
C THR A 19 17.96 -7.08 -0.35
N PRO A 20 18.41 -5.81 -0.32
CA PRO A 20 17.63 -4.70 -0.83
C PRO A 20 17.37 -4.84 -2.33
N LEU A 21 16.24 -4.30 -2.77
CA LEU A 21 15.97 -4.11 -4.19
C LEU A 21 16.83 -2.98 -4.74
N PRO A 22 17.32 -3.09 -5.99
CA PRO A 22 17.81 -1.91 -6.70
C PRO A 22 16.73 -0.83 -6.76
N ASP A 23 17.10 0.45 -6.64
CA ASP A 23 16.16 1.58 -6.55
C ASP A 23 15.10 1.58 -7.65
N GLY A 24 15.49 1.40 -8.91
CA GLY A 24 14.53 1.37 -10.03
C GLY A 24 13.57 0.18 -9.99
N ALA A 25 13.99 -0.95 -9.43
CA ALA A 25 13.11 -2.11 -9.24
C ALA A 25 12.11 -1.87 -8.09
N PHE A 26 12.56 -1.23 -7.01
CA PHE A 26 11.67 -0.81 -5.93
C PHE A 26 10.65 0.22 -6.41
N ASP A 27 11.10 1.24 -7.14
CA ASP A 27 10.24 2.29 -7.68
C ASP A 27 9.13 1.72 -8.58
N ALA A 28 9.50 0.89 -9.57
CA ALA A 28 8.55 0.26 -10.46
C ALA A 28 7.51 -0.62 -9.71
N LEU A 29 7.96 -1.34 -8.67
CA LEU A 29 7.06 -2.15 -7.84
C LEU A 29 6.13 -1.26 -7.00
N ALA A 30 6.64 -0.19 -6.41
CA ALA A 30 5.87 0.76 -5.61
C ALA A 30 4.77 1.44 -6.45
N LEU A 31 5.07 1.85 -7.68
CA LEU A 31 4.08 2.44 -8.59
C LEU A 31 2.95 1.46 -8.93
N ARG A 32 3.28 0.19 -9.19
CA ARG A 32 2.29 -0.88 -9.46
C ARG A 32 1.42 -1.16 -8.23
N VAL A 33 2.00 -1.14 -7.03
CA VAL A 33 1.25 -1.28 -5.77
C VAL A 33 0.33 -0.08 -5.57
N PHE A 34 0.81 1.14 -5.78
CA PHE A 34 0.01 2.36 -5.69
C PHE A 34 -1.18 2.32 -6.66
N GLU A 35 -0.96 1.97 -7.93
CA GLU A 35 -2.03 1.80 -8.91
C GLU A 35 -3.08 0.77 -8.44
N HIS A 36 -2.61 -0.37 -7.94
CA HIS A 36 -3.49 -1.40 -7.40
C HIS A 36 -4.34 -0.88 -6.22
N GLN A 37 -3.70 -0.19 -5.26
CA GLN A 37 -4.37 0.37 -4.09
C GLN A 37 -5.35 1.48 -4.48
N HIS A 38 -4.97 2.37 -5.39
CA HIS A 38 -5.84 3.43 -5.90
C HIS A 38 -7.11 2.84 -6.55
N ALA A 39 -6.98 1.74 -7.30
CA ALA A 39 -8.13 1.08 -7.90
C ALA A 39 -9.04 0.37 -6.86
N HIS A 40 -8.48 -0.23 -5.80
CA HIS A 40 -9.20 -1.19 -4.96
C HIS A 40 -9.43 -0.77 -3.50
N ASN A 41 -8.86 0.34 -3.05
CA ASN A 41 -9.04 0.90 -1.70
C ASN A 41 -9.72 2.27 -1.81
N ALA A 42 -11.05 2.29 -1.67
CA ALA A 42 -11.84 3.50 -1.86
C ALA A 42 -11.47 4.65 -0.90
N PRO A 43 -11.27 4.42 0.42
CA PRO A 43 -10.77 5.47 1.31
C PRO A 43 -9.41 6.03 0.89
N TYR A 44 -8.46 5.17 0.53
CA TYR A 44 -7.14 5.61 0.10
C TYR A 44 -7.18 6.36 -1.24
N ARG A 45 -8.01 5.92 -2.19
CA ARG A 45 -8.24 6.62 -3.46
C ARG A 45 -8.76 8.03 -3.22
N ALA A 46 -9.78 8.19 -2.37
CA ALA A 46 -10.33 9.51 -2.05
C ALA A 46 -9.27 10.43 -1.44
N TYR A 47 -8.44 9.89 -0.54
CA TYR A 47 -7.32 10.63 0.03
C TYR A 47 -6.30 11.05 -1.03
N ALA A 48 -5.85 10.12 -1.87
CA ALA A 48 -4.88 10.40 -2.94
C ALA A 48 -5.40 11.47 -3.92
N LEU A 49 -6.67 11.38 -4.33
CA LEU A 49 -7.31 12.37 -5.20
C LEU A 49 -7.36 13.76 -4.54
N SER A 50 -7.63 13.85 -3.24
CA SER A 50 -7.61 15.14 -2.53
C SER A 50 -6.24 15.82 -2.50
N GLN A 51 -5.16 15.04 -2.71
CA GLN A 51 -3.78 15.51 -2.82
C GLN A 51 -3.32 15.69 -4.29
N GLY A 52 -4.23 15.57 -5.27
CA GLY A 52 -3.89 15.63 -6.70
C GLY A 52 -3.05 14.45 -7.19
N ARG A 53 -3.01 13.34 -6.44
CA ARG A 53 -2.22 12.15 -6.77
C ARG A 53 -3.10 11.09 -7.42
N THR A 54 -2.73 10.70 -8.63
CA THR A 54 -3.36 9.68 -9.47
C THR A 54 -2.29 8.74 -10.02
N PRO A 55 -2.65 7.54 -10.52
CA PRO A 55 -1.69 6.68 -11.24
C PRO A 55 -1.01 7.41 -12.40
N ALA A 56 -1.70 8.38 -13.00
CA ALA A 56 -1.18 9.20 -14.07
C ALA A 56 -0.35 10.42 -13.59
N SER A 57 -0.29 10.78 -12.31
CA SER A 57 0.52 11.92 -11.82
C SER A 57 1.69 11.51 -10.91
N VAL A 58 1.65 10.34 -10.29
CA VAL A 58 2.77 9.78 -9.52
C VAL A 58 3.81 9.22 -10.50
N ARG A 59 5.08 9.63 -10.34
CA ARG A 59 6.19 9.22 -11.23
C ARG A 59 7.34 8.56 -10.49
N HIS A 60 7.44 8.83 -9.20
CA HIS A 60 8.41 8.21 -8.31
C HIS A 60 7.70 7.78 -7.02
N TRP A 61 8.24 6.78 -6.33
CA TRP A 61 7.64 6.24 -5.11
C TRP A 61 7.46 7.29 -4.00
N THR A 62 8.30 8.33 -3.98
CA THR A 62 8.18 9.46 -3.03
C THR A 62 6.98 10.36 -3.31
N ASP A 63 6.37 10.29 -4.50
CA ASP A 63 5.17 11.06 -4.84
C ASP A 63 3.89 10.43 -4.29
N VAL A 64 3.98 9.19 -3.78
CA VAL A 64 2.85 8.44 -3.24
C VAL A 64 2.36 9.11 -1.94
N PRO A 65 1.05 9.43 -1.80
CA PRO A 65 0.52 10.05 -0.60
C PRO A 65 0.78 9.22 0.66
N LEU A 66 1.43 9.83 1.65
CA LEU A 66 1.66 9.24 2.96
C LEU A 66 0.38 9.31 3.78
N VAL A 67 -0.19 8.15 4.11
CA VAL A 67 -1.43 8.08 4.88
C VAL A 67 -1.15 8.40 6.36
N PRO A 68 -1.86 9.37 6.97
CA PRO A 68 -1.73 9.66 8.39
C PRO A 68 -2.07 8.44 9.26
N THR A 69 -1.35 8.25 10.36
CA THR A 69 -1.59 7.15 11.32
C THR A 69 -3.03 7.18 11.88
N THR A 70 -3.63 8.36 12.00
CA THR A 70 -5.02 8.55 12.44
C THR A 70 -6.03 7.95 11.46
N ALA A 71 -5.74 7.92 10.16
CA ALA A 71 -6.64 7.34 9.16
C ALA A 71 -6.80 5.83 9.34
N PHE A 72 -5.76 5.12 9.79
CA PHE A 72 -5.83 3.69 10.10
C PHE A 72 -6.74 3.37 11.29
N LYS A 73 -7.00 4.33 12.19
CA LYS A 73 -7.97 4.19 13.29
C LYS A 73 -9.40 4.47 12.84
N ALA A 74 -9.58 5.31 11.82
CA ALA A 74 -10.87 5.83 11.39
C ALA A 74 -11.48 5.06 10.22
N LEU A 75 -10.66 4.50 9.33
CA LEU A 75 -11.12 3.96 8.05
C LEU A 75 -10.51 2.58 7.76
N PRO A 76 -11.29 1.64 7.21
CA PRO A 76 -10.76 0.37 6.74
C PRO A 76 -9.96 0.59 5.44
N LEU A 77 -8.64 0.70 5.57
CA LEU A 77 -7.71 0.81 4.44
C LEU A 77 -7.41 -0.57 3.87
N VAL A 78 -8.36 -1.13 3.11
CA VAL A 78 -8.32 -2.51 2.60
C VAL A 78 -8.43 -2.52 1.08
N CYS A 79 -7.69 -3.41 0.42
CA CYS A 79 -7.83 -3.70 -1.02
C CYS A 79 -8.57 -5.03 -1.22
N GLY A 80 -9.81 -4.96 -1.69
CA GLY A 80 -10.65 -6.15 -1.94
C GLY A 80 -11.82 -6.29 -0.96
N ALA A 81 -12.61 -7.36 -1.11
CA ALA A 81 -13.71 -7.63 -0.20
C ALA A 81 -13.18 -7.95 1.20
N PRO A 82 -13.84 -7.49 2.28
CA PRO A 82 -13.51 -7.87 3.64
C PRO A 82 -13.87 -9.36 3.85
N ALA A 83 -13.02 -10.25 3.37
CA ALA A 83 -13.01 -11.64 3.81
C ALA A 83 -12.41 -11.70 5.22
N PRO A 84 -12.79 -12.68 6.06
CA PRO A 84 -12.12 -12.87 7.34
C PRO A 84 -10.62 -13.02 7.11
N ALA A 85 -9.84 -12.15 7.76
CA ALA A 85 -8.39 -12.21 7.66
C ALA A 85 -7.92 -13.56 8.22
N ALA A 86 -7.06 -14.26 7.47
CA ALA A 86 -6.53 -15.56 7.90
C ALA A 86 -5.79 -15.46 9.25
N VAL A 87 -5.16 -14.31 9.52
CA VAL A 87 -4.53 -13.97 10.80
C VAL A 87 -4.76 -12.48 11.05
N THR A 88 -5.06 -12.12 12.31
CA THR A 88 -5.21 -10.72 12.74
C THR A 88 -4.07 -10.34 13.66
N PHE A 89 -3.28 -9.35 13.24
CA PHE A 89 -2.28 -8.70 14.10
C PHE A 89 -2.81 -7.33 14.52
N ARG A 90 -2.66 -6.98 15.79
CA ARG A 90 -3.05 -5.67 16.31
C ARG A 90 -1.81 -4.96 16.83
N THR A 91 -1.60 -3.72 16.41
CA THR A 91 -0.62 -2.85 17.05
C THR A 91 -1.04 -2.62 18.50
N SER A 92 -0.09 -2.51 19.44
CA SER A 92 -0.33 -2.31 20.88
C SER A 92 -1.05 -1.00 21.26
N GLY A 93 -1.42 -0.19 20.26
CA GLY A 93 -1.98 1.14 20.44
C GLY A 93 -0.86 2.15 20.56
N THR A 94 -0.63 2.93 19.51
CA THR A 94 0.11 4.18 19.66
C THR A 94 -0.80 5.17 20.41
N THR A 95 -0.36 5.61 21.59
CA THR A 95 -1.02 6.65 22.38
C THR A 95 -1.28 7.86 21.48
N ALA A 96 -2.52 8.34 21.49
CA ALA A 96 -2.82 9.62 20.87
C ALA A 96 -2.16 10.70 21.74
N GLY A 97 -1.24 11.46 21.17
CA GLY A 97 -0.50 12.54 21.82
C GLY A 97 0.55 13.07 20.88
#